data_AF-A0A0T6BC51-F1
#
_entry.id   AF-A0A0T6BC51-F1
#
_cell.length_a   1.000
_cell.length_b   1.000
_cell.length_c   1.000
_cell.angle_alpha   90.00
_cell.angle_beta   90.00
_cell.angle_gamma   90.00
#
_symmetry.space_group_name_H-M   'P 1'
#
loop_
_entity.id
_entity.type
_entity.pdbx_description
1 polymer ?
#
loop_
_entity_poly.entity_id
_entity_poly.type
_entity_poly.pdbx_seq_one_letter_code
_entity_poly.pdbx_strand_id
1 'polypeptide(L)'
;MLYVFHVDTGTMMTCDMNLALESVTHLKEHIQRTCNIPCDKQVLLVSGGESLDPDSRVCSYSAGTDTNPIFLFSKSVIESTTPPSANVELVSDAAIAKKL
;
A
#
# COMPACT_ATOMS: atom_id res chain seq x y z
N MET A 1 13.82 -9.08 0.13
CA MET A 1 12.66 -8.46 0.78
C MET A 1 11.75 -7.97 -0.33
N LEU A 2 10.45 -8.26 -0.24
CA LEU A 2 9.45 -7.74 -1.17
C LEU A 2 8.86 -6.45 -0.59
N TYR A 3 8.81 -5.38 -1.37
CA TYR A 3 8.34 -4.07 -0.92
C TYR A 3 6.94 -3.76 -1.47
N VAL A 4 6.02 -3.42 -0.57
CA VAL A 4 4.65 -2.99 -0.89
C VAL A 4 4.44 -1.60 -0.30
N PHE A 5 4.13 -0.62 -1.12
CA PHE A 5 3.82 0.73 -0.68
C PHE A 5 2.31 0.90 -0.51
N HIS A 6 1.86 1.07 0.73
CA HIS A 6 0.46 1.32 1.05
C HIS A 6 0.16 2.80 0.85
N VAL A 7 -0.51 3.11 -0.25
CA VAL A 7 -0.68 4.50 -0.72
C VAL A 7 -1.56 5.30 0.22
N ASP A 8 -2.62 4.68 0.74
CA ASP A 8 -3.61 5.36 1.60
C ASP A 8 -2.99 5.83 2.93
N THR A 9 -1.99 5.12 3.46
CA THR A 9 -1.29 5.50 4.71
C THR A 9 0.08 6.11 4.47
N GLY A 10 0.58 6.09 3.23
CA GLY A 10 1.93 6.55 2.90
C GLY A 10 3.05 5.72 3.52
N THR A 11 2.82 4.43 3.80
CA THR A 11 3.78 3.56 4.50
C THR A 11 4.34 2.48 3.58
N MET A 12 5.62 2.14 3.79
CA MET A 12 6.26 1.03 3.11
C MET A 12 6.22 -0.24 3.98
N MET A 13 5.51 -1.25 3.51
CA MET A 13 5.51 -2.59 4.07
C MET A 13 6.63 -3.42 3.43
N THR A 14 7.32 -4.20 4.27
CA THR A 14 8.24 -5.24 3.83
C THR A 14 7.62 -6.61 4.07
N CYS A 15 7.65 -7.45 3.05
CA CYS A 15 7.19 -8.83 3.10
C CYS A 15 8.37 -9.78 2.85
N ASP A 16 8.20 -11.05 3.23
CA ASP A 16 9.15 -12.10 2.90
C ASP A 16 9.32 -12.18 1.37
N MET A 17 10.57 -12.28 0.91
CA MET A 17 10.87 -12.47 -0.52
C MET A 17 10.24 -13.74 -1.10
N ASN A 18 9.99 -14.76 -0.26
CA ASN A 18 9.31 -15.99 -0.69
C ASN A 18 7.92 -15.71 -1.28
N LEU A 19 7.23 -14.65 -0.85
CA LEU A 19 5.95 -14.24 -1.43
C LEU A 19 6.07 -13.79 -2.89
N ALA A 20 7.27 -13.42 -3.36
CA ALA A 20 7.50 -13.11 -4.77
C ALA A 20 7.32 -14.34 -5.68
N LEU A 21 7.58 -15.55 -5.15
CA LEU A 21 7.46 -16.81 -5.89
C LEU A 21 6.03 -17.34 -5.93
N GLU A 22 5.17 -16.80 -5.08
CA GLU A 22 3.76 -17.16 -4.93
C GLU A 22 2.86 -16.41 -5.91
N SER A 23 1.60 -16.82 -5.99
CA SER A 23 0.57 -16.09 -6.73
C SER A 23 0.24 -14.75 -6.07
N VAL A 24 -0.26 -13.81 -6.87
CA VAL A 24 -0.77 -12.53 -6.37
C VAL A 24 -1.90 -12.75 -5.37
N THR A 25 -2.71 -13.80 -5.53
CA THR A 25 -3.74 -14.18 -4.55
C THR A 25 -3.13 -14.44 -3.16
N HIS A 26 -2.05 -15.21 -3.05
CA HIS A 26 -1.37 -15.43 -1.77
C HIS A 26 -0.79 -14.13 -1.18
N LEU A 27 -0.27 -13.23 -2.01
CA LEU A 27 0.16 -11.91 -1.55
C LEU A 27 -1.02 -11.11 -0.98
N LYS A 28 -2.19 -11.12 -1.65
CA LYS A 28 -3.39 -10.44 -1.15
C LYS A 28 -3.87 -11.01 0.18
N GLU A 29 -3.85 -12.32 0.34
CA GLU A 29 -4.18 -12.94 1.63
C GLU A 29 -3.18 -12.57 2.73
N HIS A 30 -1.89 -12.50 2.41
CA HIS A 30 -0.88 -12.01 3.34
C HIS A 30 -1.20 -10.58 3.78
N ILE A 31 -1.41 -9.67 2.83
CA ILE A 31 -1.81 -8.27 3.11
C ILE A 31 -3.09 -8.20 3.93
N GLN A 32 -4.07 -9.07 3.68
CA GLN A 32 -5.31 -9.10 4.47
C GLN A 32 -5.03 -9.40 5.94
N ARG A 33 -4.15 -10.37 6.24
CA ARG A 33 -3.79 -10.71 7.62
C ARG A 33 -2.99 -9.59 8.30
N THR A 34 -2.11 -8.91 7.55
CA THR A 34 -1.17 -7.92 8.11
C THR A 34 -1.76 -6.51 8.21
N CYS A 35 -2.56 -6.09 7.23
CA CYS A 35 -3.17 -4.76 7.15
C CYS A 35 -4.66 -4.74 7.47
N ASN A 36 -5.30 -5.89 7.65
CA ASN A 36 -6.76 -6.00 7.83
C ASN A 36 -7.56 -5.39 6.66
N ILE A 37 -7.07 -5.55 5.43
CA ILE A 37 -7.75 -5.12 4.20
C ILE A 37 -8.29 -6.36 3.48
N PRO A 38 -9.61 -6.54 3.32
CA PRO A 38 -10.15 -7.69 2.59
C PRO A 38 -9.62 -7.81 1.16
N CYS A 39 -9.35 -9.04 0.68
CA CYS A 39 -8.73 -9.28 -0.63
C CYS A 39 -9.48 -8.62 -1.80
N ASP A 40 -10.81 -8.55 -1.75
CA ASP A 40 -11.68 -7.92 -2.75
C ASP A 40 -11.59 -6.37 -2.74
N LYS A 41 -11.17 -5.81 -1.61
CA LYS A 41 -10.92 -4.38 -1.40
C LYS A 41 -9.49 -3.97 -1.71
N GLN A 42 -8.57 -4.91 -1.93
CA GLN A 42 -7.19 -4.59 -2.31
C GLN A 42 -7.06 -4.40 -3.83
N VAL A 43 -6.48 -3.27 -4.22
CA VAL A 43 -6.00 -3.00 -5.58
C VAL A 43 -4.48 -2.95 -5.53
N LEU A 44 -3.84 -3.90 -6.23
CA LEU A 44 -2.38 -3.98 -6.34
C LEU A 44 -1.98 -3.53 -7.74
N LEU A 45 -1.10 -2.54 -7.82
CA LEU A 45 -0.59 -1.99 -9.07
C LEU A 45 0.94 -2.01 -9.10
N VAL A 46 1.52 -2.04 -10.29
CA VAL A 46 2.93 -1.70 -10.51
C VAL A 46 3.09 -0.28 -11.04
N SER A 47 4.32 0.21 -11.08
CA SER A 47 4.66 1.46 -11.78
C SER A 47 4.09 1.45 -13.20
N GLY A 48 3.43 2.55 -13.59
CA GLY A 48 2.69 2.64 -14.85
C GLY A 48 1.20 2.29 -14.73
N GLY A 49 0.73 1.85 -13.56
CA GLY A 49 -0.70 1.67 -13.26
C GLY A 49 -1.29 0.33 -13.73
N GLU A 50 -0.45 -0.62 -14.16
CA GLU A 50 -0.89 -1.97 -14.49
C GLU A 50 -1.28 -2.73 -13.22
N SER A 51 -2.44 -3.39 -13.25
CA SER A 51 -2.94 -4.20 -12.14
C SER A 51 -2.33 -5.60 -12.15
N LEU A 52 -2.02 -6.10 -10.96
CA LEU A 52 -1.55 -7.47 -10.81
C LEU A 52 -2.72 -8.46 -11.00
N ASP A 53 -2.50 -9.47 -11.82
CA ASP A 53 -3.42 -10.58 -12.07
C ASP A 53 -3.36 -11.58 -10.89
N PRO A 54 -4.49 -11.89 -10.23
CA PRO A 54 -4.56 -12.82 -9.10
C PRO A 54 -3.89 -14.18 -9.30
N ASP A 55 -3.89 -14.70 -10.54
CA ASP A 55 -3.36 -16.03 -10.86
C ASP A 55 -1.88 -16.00 -11.29
N SER A 56 -1.36 -14.82 -11.62
CA SER A 56 0.05 -14.63 -11.95
C SER A 56 0.94 -14.70 -10.71
N ARG A 57 2.22 -15.04 -10.91
CA ARG A 57 3.22 -14.96 -9.84
C ARG A 57 3.59 -13.51 -9.59
N VAL A 58 3.88 -13.14 -8.35
CA VAL A 58 4.29 -11.77 -8.03
C VAL A 58 5.58 -11.39 -8.77
N CYS A 59 6.55 -12.32 -8.91
CA CYS A 59 7.81 -12.07 -9.59
C CYS A 59 7.72 -11.98 -11.12
N SER A 60 6.57 -12.24 -11.74
CA SER A 60 6.42 -11.95 -13.18
C SER A 60 6.36 -10.45 -13.46
N TYR A 61 6.10 -9.66 -12.42
CA TYR A 61 6.12 -8.22 -12.46
C TYR A 61 7.51 -7.71 -12.06
N SER A 62 8.05 -6.76 -12.81
CA SER A 62 9.33 -6.10 -12.48
C SER A 62 9.15 -5.05 -11.37
N ALA A 63 8.52 -5.43 -10.26
CA ALA A 63 8.19 -4.59 -9.12
C ALA A 63 8.48 -5.31 -7.79
N GLY A 64 8.26 -4.62 -6.67
CA GLY A 64 8.51 -5.15 -5.33
C GLY A 64 9.90 -4.86 -4.77
N THR A 65 10.60 -3.88 -5.33
CA THR A 65 11.86 -3.33 -4.79
C THR A 65 11.62 -2.04 -4.01
N ASP A 66 12.62 -1.57 -3.29
CA ASP A 66 12.59 -0.31 -2.54
C ASP A 66 12.31 0.92 -3.42
N THR A 67 12.84 0.90 -4.64
CA THR A 67 12.73 1.98 -5.65
C THR A 67 11.56 1.78 -6.61
N ASN A 68 11.02 0.56 -6.71
CA ASN A 68 9.85 0.23 -7.51
C ASN A 68 8.95 -0.76 -6.76
N PRO A 69 8.23 -0.29 -5.72
CA PRO A 69 7.39 -1.16 -4.90
C PRO A 69 6.11 -1.57 -5.65
N ILE A 70 5.43 -2.58 -5.12
CA ILE A 70 4.02 -2.83 -5.49
C ILE A 70 3.17 -1.80 -4.76
N PHE A 71 2.29 -1.10 -5.47
CA PHE A 71 1.39 -0.11 -4.88
C PHE A 71 0.09 -0.77 -4.42
N LEU A 72 -0.26 -0.58 -3.16
CA LEU A 72 -1.49 -1.07 -2.55
C LEU A 72 -2.45 0.09 -2.27
N PHE A 73 -3.66 -0.04 -2.79
CA PHE A 73 -4.80 0.83 -2.48
C PHE A 73 -5.94 0.01 -1.88
N SER A 74 -6.62 0.60 -0.90
CA SER A 74 -7.82 0.06 -0.28
C SER A 74 -9.07 0.71 -0.86
N LYS A 75 -9.91 -0.09 -1.53
CA LYS A 75 -11.23 0.36 -1.99
C LYS A 75 -12.13 0.82 -0.85
N SER A 76 -11.90 0.35 0.37
CA SER A 76 -12.70 0.76 1.53
C SER A 76 -12.66 2.27 1.78
N VAL A 77 -11.55 2.93 1.47
CA VAL A 77 -11.43 4.40 1.58
C VAL A 77 -12.25 5.10 0.50
N ILE A 78 -12.30 4.52 -0.71
CA ILE A 78 -13.01 5.08 -1.87
C ILE A 78 -14.53 4.88 -1.73
N GLU A 79 -14.94 3.73 -1.21
CA GLU A 79 -16.35 3.37 -1.00
C GLU A 79 -16.93 3.95 0.29
N SER A 80 -16.09 4.53 1.16
CA SER A 80 -16.52 5.20 2.38
C SER A 80 -17.48 6.34 2.04
N THR A 81 -18.64 6.35 2.70
CA THR A 81 -19.59 7.48 2.64
C THR A 81 -19.04 8.74 3.31
N THR A 82 -17.99 8.60 4.11
CA THR A 82 -17.27 9.71 4.73
C THR A 82 -16.05 10.03 3.88
N PRO A 83 -15.94 11.25 3.32
CA PRO A 83 -14.78 11.62 2.51
C PRO A 83 -13.49 11.52 3.33
N PRO A 84 -12.36 11.15 2.71
CA PRO A 84 -11.08 11.14 3.41
C PRO A 84 -10.78 12.55 3.94
N SER A 85 -10.52 12.66 5.23
CA SER A 85 -10.12 13.95 5.83
C SER A 85 -8.65 14.21 5.49
N ALA A 86 -8.35 15.37 4.93
CA ALA A 86 -6.98 15.83 4.81
C ALA A 86 -6.35 15.89 6.21
N ASN A 87 -5.12 15.38 6.36
CA ASN A 87 -4.38 15.52 7.60
C ASN A 87 -3.81 16.95 7.67
N VAL A 88 -4.62 17.88 8.18
CA VAL A 88 -4.19 19.26 8.41
C VAL A 88 -3.51 19.28 9.77
N GLU A 89 -2.17 19.18 9.79
CA GLU A 89 -1.43 19.62 10.98
C GLU A 89 -1.69 21.12 11.12
N LEU A 90 -2.66 21.47 11.96
CA LEU A 90 -2.85 22.83 12.44
C LEU A 90 -1.61 23.17 13.27
N VAL A 91 -0.58 23.68 12.60
CA VAL A 91 0.57 24.29 13.26
C VAL A 91 0.01 25.51 13.98
N SER A 92 -0.30 25.36 15.27
CA SER A 92 -0.68 26.49 16.10
C SER A 92 0.51 27.46 16.16
N ASP A 93 0.29 28.73 15.84
CA ASP A 93 1.31 29.81 15.84
C ASP A 93 2.14 29.89 17.14
N ALA A 94 1.64 29.32 18.24
CA ALA A 94 2.35 29.18 19.50
C ALA A 94 3.69 28.40 19.41
N ALA A 95 3.90 27.57 18.38
CA ALA A 95 5.13 26.82 18.21
C ALA A 95 6.31 27.66 17.67
N ILE A 96 6.04 28.83 17.08
CA ILE A 96 7.08 29.68 16.45
C ILE A 96 7.78 30.58 17.49
N ALA A 97 7.17 30.82 18.66
CA ALA A 97 7.67 31.77 19.66
C ALA A 97 8.79 31.25 20.59
N LYS A 98 9.30 30.02 20.43
CA LYS A 98 10.33 29.43 21.31
C LYS A 98 11.76 29.41 20.75
N LYS A 99 12.07 30.22 19.73
CA LYS A 99 13.41 30.21 19.12
C LYS A 99 14.04 31.58 18.83
N LEU A 100 13.75 32.59 19.67
CA LEU A 100 14.50 33.85 19.73
C LEU A 100 15.11 34.04 21.11
#